data_AF-A0A2K4W4E2-F1
#
_entry.id   AF-A0A2K4W4E2-F1
#
_cell.length_a   1.000
_cell.length_b   1.000
_cell.length_c   1.000
_cell.angle_alpha   90.00
_cell.angle_beta   90.00
_cell.angle_gamma   90.00
#
_symmetry.space_group_name_H-M   'P 1'
#
loop_
_entity.id
_entity.type
_entity.pdbx_description
1 polymer ?
#
loop_
_entity_poly.entity_id
_entity_poly.type
_entity_poly.pdbx_seq_one_letter_code
_entity_poly.pdbx_strand_id
1 'polypeptide(L)'
;MTYGIRGGPGPSAYYTQPQPFDELKLDQEKIQEKTAKLKEKGYFTVPISETTRSYLREQSSLTNRAWQEHAVGKIVDLKSTDFEKSTTEVAKNIAAALSGKEKELTPQEFQLRRAKNQGADQWHRDKEPKKVICIATVEGRGTEFVKHGDSEGLFGTGTYGKMVPLDALAIEQRTKEAKRDRFYFFAGRGFSEDDVPKLIHRSPHEKDRSIFLARWK
;
A
#
# COMPACT_ATOMS: atom_id res chain seq x y z
N MET A 1 13.60 -23.61 61.97
CA MET A 1 14.06 -22.91 60.75
C MET A 1 13.62 -23.71 59.55
N THR A 2 12.57 -23.28 58.87
CA THR A 2 12.01 -23.94 57.69
C THR A 2 12.41 -23.15 56.45
N TYR A 3 13.11 -23.81 55.52
CA TYR A 3 13.48 -23.28 54.22
C TYR A 3 12.22 -22.99 53.39
N GLY A 4 11.99 -21.71 53.09
CA GLY A 4 10.98 -21.27 52.13
C GLY A 4 11.60 -21.05 50.76
N ILE A 5 11.58 -22.06 49.91
CA ILE A 5 11.68 -21.88 48.45
C ILE A 5 10.25 -21.59 47.96
N ARG A 6 9.97 -20.36 47.50
CA ARG A 6 8.72 -20.04 46.80
C ARG A 6 8.92 -18.95 45.73
N GLY A 7 8.54 -19.31 44.50
CA GLY A 7 8.29 -18.44 43.34
C GLY A 7 9.55 -18.20 42.49
N GLY A 8 9.86 -18.99 41.46
CA GLY A 8 9.01 -19.33 40.33
C GLY A 8 8.97 -18.14 39.37
N PRO A 9 9.79 -18.08 38.30
CA PRO A 9 9.67 -17.02 37.30
C PRO A 9 8.30 -17.15 36.65
N GLY A 10 7.42 -16.16 36.89
CA GLY A 10 6.17 -16.04 36.14
C GLY A 10 6.48 -15.96 34.64
N PRO A 11 5.55 -16.37 33.77
CA PRO A 11 5.75 -16.28 32.34
C PRO A 11 6.07 -14.81 32.02
N SER A 12 7.30 -14.58 31.57
CA SER A 12 7.75 -13.31 31.01
C SER A 12 6.66 -12.86 30.03
N ALA A 13 5.95 -11.79 30.39
CA ALA A 13 5.24 -10.99 29.41
C ALA A 13 6.33 -10.38 28.54
N TYR A 14 6.81 -11.15 27.57
CA TYR A 14 7.64 -10.65 26.50
C TYR A 14 6.76 -9.61 25.79
N TYR A 15 6.86 -8.35 26.23
CA TYR A 15 6.48 -7.22 25.41
C TYR A 15 7.39 -7.29 24.20
N THR A 16 6.95 -7.99 23.16
CA THR A 16 7.60 -8.00 21.87
C THR A 16 7.64 -6.55 21.40
N GLN A 17 8.85 -6.04 21.22
CA GLN A 17 9.07 -4.72 20.61
C GLN A 17 8.26 -4.66 19.30
N PRO A 18 7.52 -3.57 19.04
CA PRO A 18 6.77 -3.42 17.79
C PRO A 18 7.70 -3.66 16.60
N GLN A 19 7.27 -4.51 15.68
CA GLN A 19 8.01 -4.84 14.47
C GLN A 19 7.51 -3.99 13.29
N PRO A 20 8.36 -3.73 12.28
CA PRO A 20 7.93 -3.10 11.04
C PRO A 20 6.70 -3.82 10.44
N PHE A 21 5.75 -3.03 9.96
CA PHE A 21 4.50 -3.45 9.33
C PHE A 21 3.50 -4.17 10.25
N ASP A 22 3.68 -4.17 11.57
CA ASP A 22 2.70 -4.75 12.50
C ASP A 22 1.30 -4.14 12.35
N GLU A 23 1.20 -2.84 12.00
CA GLU A 23 -0.08 -2.17 11.73
C GLU A 23 -0.86 -2.79 10.55
N LEU A 24 -0.18 -3.53 9.66
CA LEU A 24 -0.79 -4.20 8.52
C LEU A 24 -1.31 -5.59 8.88
N LYS A 25 -1.00 -6.13 10.06
CA LYS A 25 -1.53 -7.40 10.57
C LYS A 25 -2.95 -7.19 11.09
N LEU A 26 -3.89 -7.09 10.16
CA LEU A 26 -5.30 -6.84 10.47
C LEU A 26 -5.99 -8.11 10.98
N ASP A 27 -6.71 -7.96 12.08
CA ASP A 27 -7.66 -8.97 12.55
C ASP A 27 -8.90 -9.06 11.62
N GLN A 28 -9.70 -10.10 11.82
CA GLN A 28 -10.83 -10.40 10.94
C GLN A 28 -11.90 -9.30 10.94
N GLU A 29 -12.16 -8.67 12.08
CA GLU A 29 -13.11 -7.56 12.21
C GLU A 29 -12.66 -6.36 11.37
N LYS A 30 -11.39 -5.96 11.50
CA LYS A 30 -10.82 -4.89 10.69
C LYS A 30 -10.80 -5.26 9.21
N ILE A 31 -10.50 -6.51 8.85
CA ILE A 31 -10.56 -6.94 7.44
C ILE A 31 -11.94 -6.71 6.85
N GLN A 32 -13.02 -7.05 7.57
CA GLN A 32 -14.38 -6.79 7.11
C GLN A 32 -14.66 -5.29 6.97
N GLU A 33 -14.31 -4.49 7.97
CA GLU A 33 -14.46 -3.03 7.96
C GLU A 33 -13.71 -2.39 6.77
N LYS A 34 -12.45 -2.80 6.53
CA LYS A 34 -11.62 -2.28 5.43
C LYS A 34 -12.12 -2.75 4.07
N THR A 35 -12.62 -3.98 3.97
CA THR A 35 -13.22 -4.51 2.75
C THR A 35 -14.50 -3.77 2.38
N ALA A 36 -15.35 -3.43 3.34
CA ALA A 36 -16.52 -2.58 3.10
C ALA A 36 -16.10 -1.20 2.55
N LYS A 37 -15.06 -0.59 3.12
CA LYS A 37 -14.49 0.67 2.61
C LYS A 37 -13.91 0.54 1.20
N LEU A 38 -13.29 -0.59 0.85
CA LEU A 38 -12.87 -0.85 -0.54
C LEU A 38 -14.06 -0.84 -1.48
N LYS A 39 -15.14 -1.57 -1.16
CA LYS A 39 -16.34 -1.63 -2.00
C LYS A 39 -16.99 -0.26 -2.17
N GLU A 40 -17.04 0.54 -1.11
CA GLU A 40 -17.64 1.88 -1.14
C GLU A 40 -16.78 2.91 -1.88
N LYS A 41 -15.47 2.97 -1.61
CA LYS A 41 -14.60 4.09 -2.00
C LYS A 41 -13.54 3.73 -3.04
N GLY A 42 -13.34 2.44 -3.30
CA GLY A 42 -12.24 1.90 -4.10
C GLY A 42 -10.90 1.81 -3.36
N TYR A 43 -10.80 2.36 -2.14
CA TYR A 43 -9.58 2.33 -1.33
C TYR A 43 -9.86 2.43 0.18
N PHE A 44 -8.91 2.00 1.00
CA PHE A 44 -8.83 2.36 2.42
C PHE A 44 -7.40 2.72 2.81
N THR A 45 -7.24 3.22 4.04
CA THR A 45 -5.92 3.59 4.57
C THR A 45 -5.64 2.97 5.93
N VAL A 46 -4.37 2.65 6.19
CA VAL A 46 -3.86 2.27 7.50
C VAL A 46 -2.77 3.27 7.91
N PRO A 47 -2.83 3.88 9.11
CA PRO A 47 -1.76 4.75 9.60
C PRO A 47 -0.43 3.99 9.73
N ILE A 48 0.67 4.63 9.30
CA ILE A 48 2.02 4.08 9.40
C ILE A 48 2.55 4.34 10.81
N SER A 49 3.01 3.29 11.49
CA SER A 49 3.63 3.39 12.81
C SER A 49 5.01 4.04 12.71
N GLU A 50 5.51 4.61 13.82
CA GLU A 50 6.84 5.22 13.82
C GLU A 50 7.95 4.17 13.59
N THR A 51 7.75 2.94 14.09
CA THR A 51 8.62 1.80 13.82
C THR A 51 8.75 1.52 12.32
N THR A 52 7.61 1.38 11.62
CA THR A 52 7.61 1.13 10.17
C THR A 52 8.18 2.31 9.41
N ARG A 53 7.85 3.54 9.81
CA ARG A 53 8.39 4.75 9.18
C ARG A 53 9.91 4.84 9.31
N SER A 54 10.44 4.57 10.50
CA SER A 54 11.88 4.56 10.76
C SER A 54 12.58 3.49 9.94
N TYR A 55 12.03 2.27 9.93
CA TYR A 55 12.54 1.17 9.11
C TYR A 55 12.57 1.53 7.61
N LEU A 56 11.44 2.01 7.06
CA LEU A 56 11.36 2.39 5.64
C LEU A 56 12.35 3.50 5.29
N ARG A 57 12.54 4.49 6.17
CA ARG A 57 13.51 5.58 6.00
C ARG A 57 14.95 5.10 6.04
N GLU A 58 15.28 4.18 6.95
CA GLU A 58 16.61 3.58 7.03
C GLU A 58 16.92 2.79 5.74
N GLN A 59 15.96 2.01 5.27
CA GLN A 59 16.10 1.27 4.01
C GLN A 59 16.19 2.21 2.79
N SER A 60 15.54 3.38 2.84
CA SER A 60 15.60 4.43 1.80
C SER A 60 16.63 5.52 2.08
N SER A 61 17.58 5.30 2.99
CA SER A 61 18.62 6.27 3.36
C SER A 61 19.85 6.14 2.46
N LEU A 62 20.57 7.26 2.26
CA LEU A 62 21.89 7.27 1.62
C LEU A 62 22.97 6.50 2.40
N THR A 63 22.68 6.07 3.63
CA THR A 63 23.55 5.14 4.38
C THR A 63 23.38 3.69 3.92
N ASN A 64 22.27 3.35 3.26
CA ASN A 64 22.11 2.06 2.61
C ASN A 64 22.92 2.05 1.31
N ARG A 65 23.96 1.22 1.22
CA ARG A 65 24.76 1.05 -0.01
C ARG A 65 23.90 0.67 -1.22
N ALA A 66 22.82 -0.10 -1.00
CA ALA A 66 21.83 -0.41 -2.02
C ALA A 66 20.98 0.81 -2.44
N TRP A 67 21.16 1.99 -1.86
CA TRP A 67 20.44 3.24 -2.19
C TRP A 67 21.37 4.37 -2.68
N GLN A 68 22.68 4.27 -2.46
CA GLN A 68 23.69 5.32 -2.69
C GLN A 68 23.90 5.77 -4.14
N GLU A 69 23.61 4.95 -5.14
CA GLU A 69 23.97 5.28 -6.54
C GLU A 69 23.00 6.25 -7.25
N HIS A 70 22.01 6.82 -6.54
CA HIS A 70 21.06 7.82 -7.03
C HIS A 70 20.32 7.51 -8.36
N ALA A 71 20.37 6.28 -8.86
CA ALA A 71 19.71 5.91 -10.10
C ALA A 71 18.18 5.86 -9.90
N VAL A 72 17.45 6.70 -10.64
CA VAL A 72 15.99 6.64 -10.75
C VAL A 72 15.56 5.21 -11.13
N GLY A 73 14.62 4.63 -10.38
CA GLY A 73 14.17 3.25 -10.59
C GLY A 73 14.92 2.17 -9.81
N LYS A 74 15.80 2.53 -8.87
CA LYS A 74 16.39 1.58 -7.92
C LYS A 74 15.31 0.94 -7.03
N ILE A 75 15.48 -0.35 -6.77
CA ILE A 75 14.54 -1.20 -6.02
C ILE A 75 15.32 -1.87 -4.89
N VAL A 76 14.77 -1.80 -3.67
CA VAL A 76 15.15 -2.66 -2.55
C VAL A 76 14.01 -3.64 -2.37
N ASP A 77 14.26 -4.90 -2.76
CA ASP A 77 13.28 -5.96 -2.61
C ASP A 77 13.25 -6.43 -1.15
N LEU A 78 12.07 -6.39 -0.54
CA LEU A 78 11.80 -6.83 0.83
C LEU A 78 11.01 -8.16 0.83
N LYS A 79 10.83 -8.79 -0.34
CA LYS A 79 10.31 -10.16 -0.44
C LYS A 79 11.22 -11.12 0.31
N SER A 80 10.62 -12.08 1.01
CA SER A 80 11.29 -13.05 1.90
C SER A 80 11.55 -12.56 3.33
N THR A 81 11.17 -11.34 3.68
CA THR A 81 11.08 -10.94 5.10
C THR A 81 9.84 -11.56 5.75
N ASP A 82 9.87 -11.79 7.06
CA ASP A 82 8.66 -12.24 7.78
C ASP A 82 7.53 -11.18 7.77
N PHE A 83 7.89 -9.92 7.51
CA PHE A 83 6.94 -8.83 7.28
C PHE A 83 6.12 -9.02 6.01
N GLU A 84 6.76 -9.50 4.93
CA GLU A 84 6.07 -9.79 3.68
C GLU A 84 5.04 -10.91 3.89
N LYS A 85 5.44 -12.04 4.49
CA LYS A 85 4.54 -13.18 4.71
C LYS A 85 3.27 -12.78 5.47
N SER A 86 3.44 -12.04 6.56
CA SER A 86 2.31 -11.60 7.41
C SER A 86 1.40 -10.59 6.70
N THR A 87 1.96 -9.67 5.91
CA THR A 87 1.16 -8.73 5.10
C THR A 87 0.45 -9.43 3.94
N THR A 88 1.09 -10.45 3.34
CA THR A 88 0.50 -11.28 2.28
C THR A 88 -0.73 -12.03 2.77
N GLU A 89 -0.72 -12.53 4.00
CA GLU A 89 -1.90 -13.20 4.57
C GLU A 89 -3.09 -12.26 4.70
N VAL A 90 -2.85 -11.01 5.10
CA VAL A 90 -3.90 -9.98 5.16
C VAL A 90 -4.40 -9.63 3.76
N ALA A 91 -3.52 -9.57 2.76
CA ALA A 91 -3.93 -9.38 1.37
C ALA A 91 -4.81 -10.53 0.86
N LYS A 92 -4.51 -11.79 1.23
CA LYS A 92 -5.36 -12.95 0.91
C LYS A 92 -6.73 -12.84 1.56
N ASN A 93 -6.79 -12.46 2.83
CA ASN A 93 -8.05 -12.32 3.56
C ASN A 93 -8.92 -11.21 2.97
N ILE A 94 -8.33 -10.07 2.60
CA ILE A 94 -9.03 -9.00 1.86
C ILE A 94 -9.55 -9.54 0.52
N ALA A 95 -8.72 -10.26 -0.23
CA ALA A 95 -9.15 -10.82 -1.51
C ALA A 95 -10.27 -11.87 -1.39
N ALA A 96 -10.22 -12.68 -0.34
CA ALA A 96 -11.26 -13.65 -0.03
C ALA A 96 -12.56 -12.94 0.36
N ALA A 97 -12.49 -11.91 1.21
CA ALA A 97 -13.66 -11.11 1.59
C ALA A 97 -14.27 -10.34 0.39
N LEU A 98 -13.45 -9.91 -0.56
CA LEU A 98 -13.93 -9.28 -1.79
C LEU A 98 -14.61 -10.26 -2.75
N SER A 99 -14.05 -11.46 -2.93
CA SER A 99 -14.53 -12.42 -3.94
C SER A 99 -15.44 -13.53 -3.40
N GLY A 100 -15.63 -13.63 -2.09
CA GLY A 100 -16.40 -14.69 -1.44
C GLY A 100 -15.78 -16.09 -1.54
N LYS A 101 -14.52 -16.20 -2.00
CA LYS A 101 -13.80 -17.47 -2.15
C LYS A 101 -12.34 -17.28 -1.73
N GLU A 102 -11.74 -18.33 -1.17
CA GLU A 102 -10.30 -18.31 -0.93
C GLU A 102 -9.53 -18.08 -2.24
N LYS A 103 -8.48 -17.26 -2.15
CA LYS A 103 -7.61 -16.93 -3.27
C LYS A 103 -6.19 -17.26 -2.90
N GLU A 104 -5.55 -18.05 -3.73
CA GLU A 104 -4.09 -18.05 -3.77
C GLU A 104 -3.65 -16.66 -4.25
N LEU A 105 -2.90 -15.98 -3.39
CA LEU A 105 -2.17 -14.77 -3.72
C LEU A 105 -0.70 -14.99 -3.46
N THR A 106 0.11 -14.50 -4.40
CA THR A 106 1.57 -14.46 -4.29
C THR A 106 2.06 -13.02 -4.33
N PRO A 107 3.05 -12.65 -3.49
CA PRO A 107 3.68 -11.34 -3.55
C PRO A 107 4.45 -11.21 -4.87
N GLN A 108 3.97 -10.36 -5.76
CA GLN A 108 4.70 -9.99 -6.98
C GLN A 108 5.75 -8.95 -6.68
N GLU A 109 5.43 -8.02 -5.79
CA GLU A 109 6.30 -6.96 -5.30
C GLU A 109 6.04 -6.77 -3.83
N PHE A 110 7.11 -6.55 -3.08
CA PHE A 110 7.07 -6.09 -1.70
C PHE A 110 8.38 -5.31 -1.51
N GLN A 111 8.40 -4.05 -1.95
CA GLN A 111 9.66 -3.38 -2.25
C GLN A 111 9.59 -1.88 -2.00
N LEU A 112 10.75 -1.32 -1.67
CA LEU A 112 11.01 0.10 -1.71
C LEU A 112 11.54 0.47 -3.09
N ARG A 113 11.05 1.57 -3.65
CA ARG A 113 11.47 2.04 -4.97
C ARG A 113 11.65 3.54 -5.00
N ARG A 114 12.72 3.99 -5.66
CA ARG A 114 12.84 5.39 -6.09
C ARG A 114 11.96 5.57 -7.31
N ALA A 115 10.85 6.27 -7.14
CA ALA A 115 9.79 6.37 -8.14
C ALA A 115 10.32 7.03 -9.42
N LYS A 116 10.02 6.42 -10.57
CA LYS A 116 10.27 7.06 -11.86
C LYS A 116 9.26 8.19 -12.05
N ASN A 117 9.73 9.37 -12.49
CA ASN A 117 8.85 10.49 -12.82
C ASN A 117 8.09 10.27 -14.16
N GLN A 118 8.31 9.15 -14.86
CA GLN A 118 7.77 8.84 -16.19
C GLN A 118 6.24 8.61 -16.25
N GLY A 119 5.50 8.91 -15.18
CA GLY A 119 4.04 8.76 -15.10
C GLY A 119 3.31 9.96 -14.51
N ALA A 120 3.98 11.11 -14.37
CA ALA A 120 3.38 12.30 -13.78
C ALA A 120 2.26 12.92 -14.63
N ASP A 121 2.35 12.76 -15.95
CA ASP A 121 1.34 13.25 -16.89
C ASP A 121 0.24 12.22 -17.16
N GLN A 122 0.34 11.00 -16.62
CA GLN A 122 -0.48 9.86 -17.05
C GLN A 122 -1.40 9.37 -15.93
N TRP A 123 -2.63 9.90 -15.93
CA TRP A 123 -3.74 9.31 -15.19
C TRP A 123 -4.02 7.90 -15.69
N HIS A 124 -4.15 6.95 -14.77
CA HIS A 124 -4.42 5.56 -15.12
C HIS A 124 -5.20 4.85 -14.01
N ARG A 125 -5.80 3.73 -14.39
CA ARG A 125 -6.22 2.65 -13.49
C ARG A 125 -5.22 1.52 -13.61
N ASP A 126 -4.96 0.83 -12.51
CA ASP A 126 -3.98 -0.26 -12.52
C ASP A 126 -4.45 -1.41 -13.42
N LYS A 127 -3.67 -1.69 -14.47
CA LYS A 127 -4.08 -2.49 -15.64
C LYS A 127 -3.96 -4.01 -15.46
N GLU A 128 -3.05 -4.45 -14.61
CA GLU A 128 -2.75 -5.86 -14.42
C GLU A 128 -3.81 -6.52 -13.52
N PRO A 129 -4.06 -7.85 -13.65
CA PRO A 129 -5.03 -8.61 -12.84
C PRO A 129 -4.60 -8.74 -11.37
N LYS A 130 -3.82 -7.79 -10.87
CA LYS A 130 -3.42 -7.66 -9.48
C LYS A 130 -4.68 -7.53 -8.64
N LYS A 131 -4.75 -8.36 -7.61
CA LYS A 131 -5.95 -8.42 -6.78
C LYS A 131 -5.87 -7.28 -5.77
N VAL A 132 -4.81 -7.22 -4.98
CA VAL A 132 -4.62 -6.21 -3.93
C VAL A 132 -3.31 -5.45 -4.17
N ILE A 133 -3.34 -4.15 -3.93
CA ILE A 133 -2.18 -3.24 -4.02
C ILE A 133 -2.12 -2.44 -2.73
N CYS A 134 -0.91 -2.31 -2.17
CA CYS A 134 -0.61 -1.43 -1.05
C CYS A 134 0.53 -0.49 -1.44
N ILE A 135 0.34 0.82 -1.24
CA ILE A 135 1.34 1.84 -1.54
C ILE A 135 1.47 2.81 -0.35
N ALA A 136 2.69 3.25 -0.08
CA ALA A 136 2.96 4.34 0.84
C ALA A 136 4.06 5.25 0.30
N THR A 137 3.92 6.55 0.57
CA THR A 137 4.99 7.52 0.32
C THR A 137 5.95 7.51 1.49
N VAL A 138 7.24 7.31 1.20
CA VAL A 138 8.33 7.41 2.19
C VAL A 138 8.93 8.82 2.12
N GLU A 139 9.28 9.28 0.92
CA GLU A 139 9.90 10.59 0.67
C GLU A 139 9.25 11.30 -0.52
N GLY A 140 9.17 12.63 -0.42
CA GLY A 140 8.47 13.50 -1.36
C GLY A 140 6.95 13.50 -1.17
N ARG A 141 6.24 13.86 -2.23
CA ARG A 141 4.78 13.98 -2.32
C ARG A 141 4.08 12.62 -2.33
N GLY A 142 2.78 12.63 -2.13
CA GLY A 142 1.88 11.49 -2.29
C GLY A 142 1.66 11.09 -3.75
N THR A 143 1.17 9.88 -4.00
CA THR A 143 0.47 9.58 -5.27
C THR A 143 -0.76 10.48 -5.38
N GLU A 144 -1.01 11.05 -6.55
CA GLU A 144 -2.22 11.85 -6.83
C GLU A 144 -3.35 10.94 -7.30
N PHE A 145 -4.55 11.16 -6.80
CA PHE A 145 -5.73 10.37 -7.14
C PHE A 145 -7.01 11.20 -7.14
N VAL A 146 -8.01 10.75 -7.89
CA VAL A 146 -9.38 11.26 -7.81
C VAL A 146 -10.25 10.16 -7.23
N LYS A 147 -11.13 10.50 -6.27
CA LYS A 147 -12.05 9.53 -5.68
C LYS A 147 -13.04 9.05 -6.74
N HIS A 148 -13.52 7.82 -6.58
CA HIS A 148 -14.44 7.24 -7.56
C HIS A 148 -15.68 8.11 -7.83
N GLY A 149 -16.42 8.50 -6.80
CA GLY A 149 -17.62 9.35 -6.95
C GLY A 149 -17.33 10.77 -7.48
N ASP A 150 -16.08 11.24 -7.38
CA ASP A 150 -15.66 12.53 -7.92
C ASP A 150 -15.10 12.42 -9.35
N SER A 151 -14.95 11.20 -9.88
CA SER A 151 -14.29 10.94 -11.17
C SER A 151 -15.24 10.78 -12.35
N GLU A 152 -16.54 10.67 -12.08
CA GLU A 152 -17.57 10.49 -13.10
C GLU A 152 -17.60 11.66 -14.08
N GLY A 153 -17.60 11.36 -15.38
CA GLY A 153 -17.60 12.37 -16.45
C GLY A 153 -16.29 13.16 -16.61
N LEU A 154 -15.30 12.99 -15.72
CA LEU A 154 -14.03 13.74 -15.80
C LEU A 154 -12.97 13.07 -16.67
N PHE A 155 -13.07 11.75 -16.84
CA PHE A 155 -12.08 10.97 -17.58
C PHE A 155 -12.74 10.13 -18.67
N GLY A 156 -12.17 10.19 -19.87
CA GLY A 156 -12.43 9.24 -20.94
C GLY A 156 -11.53 8.01 -20.83
N THR A 157 -11.96 6.89 -21.40
CA THR A 157 -11.17 5.66 -21.44
C THR A 157 -10.15 5.73 -22.59
N GLY A 158 -8.86 5.70 -22.25
CA GLY A 158 -7.77 5.55 -23.21
C GLY A 158 -7.34 4.10 -23.40
N THR A 159 -6.24 3.89 -24.12
CA THR A 159 -5.68 2.55 -24.32
C THR A 159 -4.92 2.05 -23.09
N TYR A 160 -5.00 0.75 -22.82
CA TYR A 160 -4.23 0.07 -21.77
C TYR A 160 -4.39 0.63 -20.34
N GLY A 161 -5.61 1.03 -19.95
CA GLY A 161 -5.91 1.53 -18.61
C GLY A 161 -5.52 2.99 -18.38
N LYS A 162 -5.01 3.68 -19.41
CA LYS A 162 -4.84 5.14 -19.38
C LYS A 162 -6.20 5.83 -19.32
N MET A 163 -6.29 6.87 -18.53
CA MET A 163 -7.46 7.73 -18.41
C MET A 163 -7.14 9.07 -19.07
N VAL A 164 -7.98 9.49 -20.01
CA VAL A 164 -7.81 10.76 -20.74
C VAL A 164 -8.58 11.84 -19.99
N PRO A 165 -7.91 12.90 -19.46
CA PRO A 165 -8.58 14.04 -18.86
C PRO A 165 -9.55 14.70 -19.84
N LEU A 166 -10.82 14.88 -19.47
CA LEU A 166 -11.81 15.61 -20.26
C LEU A 166 -11.97 17.06 -19.78
N ASP A 167 -11.77 17.31 -18.48
CA ASP A 167 -11.79 18.63 -17.87
C ASP A 167 -10.64 18.77 -16.86
N ALA A 168 -9.55 19.40 -17.28
CA ALA A 168 -8.34 19.53 -16.47
C ALA A 168 -8.57 20.34 -15.18
N LEU A 169 -9.38 21.41 -15.24
CA LEU A 169 -9.64 22.29 -14.10
C LEU A 169 -10.48 21.55 -13.05
N ALA A 170 -11.53 20.86 -13.50
CA ALA A 170 -12.37 20.05 -12.62
C ALA A 170 -11.58 18.91 -11.96
N ILE A 171 -10.65 18.29 -12.69
CA ILE A 171 -9.75 17.25 -12.18
C ILE A 171 -8.80 17.83 -11.13
N GLU A 172 -8.18 18.97 -11.38
CA GLU A 172 -7.25 19.60 -10.44
C GLU A 172 -7.93 19.91 -9.10
N GLN A 173 -9.14 20.49 -9.13
CA GLN A 173 -9.93 20.81 -7.93
C GLN A 173 -10.31 19.57 -7.11
N ARG A 174 -10.46 18.41 -7.76
CA ARG A 174 -10.86 17.14 -7.13
C ARG A 174 -9.68 16.24 -6.80
N THR A 175 -8.50 16.55 -7.33
CA THR A 175 -7.27 15.79 -7.09
C THR A 175 -6.94 15.81 -5.60
N LYS A 176 -6.63 14.63 -5.08
CA LYS A 176 -6.15 14.41 -3.72
C LYS A 176 -4.74 13.86 -3.78
N GLU A 177 -3.94 14.24 -2.79
CA GLU A 177 -2.61 13.68 -2.59
C GLU A 177 -2.64 12.64 -1.46
N ALA A 178 -2.03 11.48 -1.71
CA ALA A 178 -1.88 10.45 -0.69
C ALA A 178 -1.02 10.95 0.48
N LYS A 179 -1.60 10.99 1.67
CA LYS A 179 -0.88 11.38 2.89
C LYS A 179 0.32 10.47 3.18
N ARG A 180 1.42 11.07 3.60
CA ARG A 180 2.71 10.39 3.89
C ARG A 180 2.69 9.51 5.14
N ASP A 181 1.69 9.66 5.99
CA ASP A 181 1.53 8.92 7.24
C ASP A 181 0.67 7.66 7.07
N ARG A 182 0.36 7.25 5.83
CA ARG A 182 -0.62 6.19 5.57
C ARG A 182 -0.18 5.23 4.46
N PHE A 183 -0.46 3.95 4.70
CA PHE A 183 -0.61 2.96 3.64
C PHE A 183 -1.97 3.15 2.97
N TYR A 184 -1.98 3.08 1.64
CA TYR A 184 -3.19 3.08 0.82
C TYR A 184 -3.36 1.70 0.20
N PHE A 185 -4.49 1.08 0.48
CA PHE A 185 -4.89 -0.20 -0.11
C PHE A 185 -5.98 0.04 -1.14
N PHE A 186 -5.87 -0.61 -2.29
CA PHE A 186 -6.90 -0.60 -3.33
C PHE A 186 -6.89 -1.91 -4.12
N ALA A 187 -8.02 -2.18 -4.76
CA ALA A 187 -8.20 -3.35 -5.61
C ALA A 187 -7.71 -3.06 -7.03
N GLY A 188 -6.92 -3.96 -7.60
CA GLY A 188 -6.56 -3.91 -9.01
C GLY A 188 -7.63 -4.53 -9.91
N ARG A 189 -7.28 -4.79 -11.17
CA ARG A 189 -8.19 -5.33 -12.18
C ARG A 189 -8.56 -6.81 -11.97
N GLY A 190 -7.95 -7.48 -10.98
CA GLY A 190 -8.30 -8.85 -10.60
C GLY A 190 -9.70 -9.00 -9.96
N PHE A 191 -10.39 -7.90 -9.69
CA PHE A 191 -11.77 -7.83 -9.21
C PHE A 191 -12.63 -7.00 -10.18
N SER A 192 -13.92 -7.32 -10.32
CA SER A 192 -14.82 -6.52 -11.17
C SER A 192 -14.89 -5.07 -10.69
N GLU A 193 -15.14 -4.13 -11.60
CA GLU A 193 -15.43 -2.74 -11.21
C GLU A 193 -16.79 -2.63 -10.53
N ASP A 194 -17.74 -3.49 -10.90
CA ASP A 194 -19.07 -3.59 -10.27
C ASP A 194 -18.98 -3.99 -8.79
N ASP A 195 -17.91 -4.71 -8.42
CA ASP A 195 -17.67 -5.15 -7.05
C ASP A 195 -16.82 -4.15 -6.25
N VAL A 196 -15.84 -3.52 -6.91
CA VAL A 196 -14.90 -2.59 -6.29
C VAL A 196 -14.48 -1.50 -7.27
N PRO A 197 -14.81 -0.23 -6.99
CA PRO A 197 -14.37 0.89 -7.80
C PRO A 197 -12.85 0.96 -7.97
N LYS A 198 -12.38 1.22 -9.19
CA LYS A 198 -10.94 1.35 -9.46
C LYS A 198 -10.47 2.77 -9.25
N LEU A 199 -9.37 2.91 -8.51
CA LEU A 199 -8.77 4.19 -8.23
C LEU A 199 -8.04 4.74 -9.46
N ILE A 200 -8.50 5.89 -9.97
CA ILE A 200 -7.78 6.66 -10.99
C ILE A 200 -6.70 7.46 -10.28
N HIS A 201 -5.45 7.21 -10.65
CA HIS A 201 -4.29 7.80 -9.99
C HIS A 201 -3.13 8.04 -10.94
N ARG A 202 -2.16 8.84 -10.49
CA ARG A 202 -0.90 9.11 -11.16
C ARG A 202 0.21 9.42 -10.17
N SER A 203 1.46 9.35 -10.63
CA SER A 203 2.55 10.00 -9.90
C SER A 203 2.32 11.52 -9.95
N PRO A 204 2.69 12.31 -8.93
CA PRO A 204 2.74 13.75 -9.08
C PRO A 204 4.00 14.16 -9.85
N HIS A 205 4.02 15.43 -10.24
CA HIS A 205 5.16 16.08 -10.86
C HIS A 205 6.26 16.39 -9.83
N GLU A 206 7.03 15.37 -9.45
CA GLU A 206 8.16 15.51 -8.53
C GLU A 206 9.22 14.44 -8.80
N LYS A 207 10.49 14.85 -8.73
CA LYS A 207 11.65 13.95 -8.87
C LYS A 207 12.08 13.40 -7.52
N ASP A 208 12.88 12.33 -7.54
CA ASP A 208 13.59 11.79 -6.37
C ASP A 208 12.71 11.34 -5.20
N ARG A 209 11.47 10.96 -5.48
CA ARG A 209 10.55 10.35 -4.52
C ARG A 209 10.90 8.91 -4.20
N SER A 210 10.59 8.52 -2.98
CA SER A 210 10.73 7.14 -2.50
C SER A 210 9.36 6.64 -2.05
N ILE A 211 8.96 5.47 -2.56
CA ILE A 211 7.67 4.86 -2.21
C ILE A 211 7.87 3.39 -1.85
N PHE A 212 7.08 2.93 -0.89
CA PHE A 212 6.87 1.51 -0.65
C PHE A 212 5.74 1.02 -1.56
N LEU A 213 5.92 -0.16 -2.16
CA LEU A 213 4.92 -0.82 -2.98
C LEU A 213 4.89 -2.30 -2.67
N ALA A 214 3.70 -2.78 -2.31
CA ALA A 214 3.37 -4.19 -2.32
C ALA A 214 2.23 -4.48 -3.30
N ARG A 215 2.39 -5.53 -4.11
CA ARG A 215 1.38 -5.96 -5.09
C ARG A 215 1.27 -7.48 -5.08
N TRP A 216 0.03 -7.98 -5.07
CA TRP A 216 -0.28 -9.40 -5.03
C TRP A 216 -1.07 -9.85 -6.26
N LYS A 217 -0.75 -11.05 -6.76
CA LYS A 217 -1.41 -11.70 -7.90
C LYS A 217 -2.06 -13.00 -7.47
#